data_AF-A0A2A3D7N8-F1
#
_entry.id   AF-A0A2A3D7N8-F1
#
_cell.length_a   1.000
_cell.length_b   1.000
_cell.length_c   1.000
_cell.angle_alpha   90.00
_cell.angle_beta   90.00
_cell.angle_gamma   90.00
#
_symmetry.space_group_name_H-M   'P 1'
#
loop_
_entity.id
_entity.type
_entity.pdbx_description
1 polymer ?
#
loop_
_entity_poly.entity_id
_entity_poly.type
_entity_poly.pdbx_seq_one_letter_code
_entity_poly.pdbx_strand_id
1 'polypeptide(L)'
;MDRSTGLRQSGWDNVIQAIEILLTTRYFERVLREYVGSPVPALLGELANVQTVIRFQWSVAAVILLFEPRFTPTRISPLTLDRTGASDWSIEGIYRPRAHLGDLTPAGTVSLRLAQSGGNLIVTG
;
A
#
# COMPACT_ATOMS: atom_id res chain seq x y z
N MET A 1 16.53 5.01 2.35
CA MET A 1 16.77 6.37 1.85
C MET A 1 15.45 6.87 1.28
N ASP A 2 15.11 8.12 1.57
CA ASP A 2 13.94 8.77 0.99
C ASP A 2 14.12 8.87 -0.54
N ARG A 3 13.10 8.47 -1.30
CA ARG A 3 13.13 8.47 -2.77
C ARG A 3 13.20 9.88 -3.34
N SER A 4 12.56 10.84 -2.68
CA SER A 4 12.42 12.23 -3.15
C SER A 4 13.56 13.12 -2.67
N THR A 5 13.93 12.99 -1.39
CA THR A 5 14.92 13.88 -0.75
C THR A 5 16.34 13.30 -0.72
N GLY A 6 16.49 11.98 -0.89
CA GLY A 6 17.78 11.30 -0.76
C GLY A 6 18.28 11.21 0.69
N LEU A 7 17.50 11.65 1.68
CA LEU A 7 17.89 11.63 3.09
C LEU A 7 17.71 10.24 3.72
N ARG A 8 18.32 10.05 4.90
CA ARG A 8 18.11 8.82 5.68
C ARG A 8 16.70 8.84 6.28
N GLN A 9 15.84 7.99 5.74
CA GLN A 9 14.50 7.73 6.26
C GLN A 9 14.47 6.43 7.06
N SER A 10 13.76 6.40 8.18
CA SER A 10 13.64 5.24 9.08
C SER A 10 12.26 5.18 9.73
N GLY A 11 11.93 4.06 10.37
CA GLY A 11 10.67 3.92 11.12
C GLY A 11 9.46 3.81 10.19
N TRP A 12 8.37 4.48 10.57
CA TRP A 12 7.09 4.40 9.87
C TRP A 12 7.15 5.01 8.46
N ASP A 13 7.80 6.16 8.29
CA ASP A 13 7.95 6.80 6.98
C ASP A 13 8.61 5.89 5.94
N ASN A 14 9.57 5.07 6.39
CA ASN A 14 10.21 4.10 5.51
C ASN A 14 9.27 2.95 5.11
N VAL A 15 8.31 2.58 5.97
CA VAL A 15 7.28 1.59 5.66
C VAL A 15 6.26 2.18 4.69
N ILE A 16 5.82 3.42 4.90
CA ILE A 16 4.93 4.15 3.98
C ILE A 16 5.54 4.15 2.57
N GLN A 17 6.81 4.56 2.46
CA GLN A 17 7.50 4.59 1.17
C GLN A 17 7.63 3.18 0.56
N ALA A 18 7.89 2.15 1.36
CA ALA A 18 7.97 0.79 0.86
C ALA A 18 6.62 0.30 0.32
N ILE A 19 5.52 0.55 1.03
CA ILE A 19 4.16 0.21 0.61
C ILE A 19 3.80 0.97 -0.68
N GLU A 20 4.09 2.28 -0.76
CA GLU A 20 3.87 3.08 -1.96
C GLU A 20 4.55 2.46 -3.18
N ILE A 21 5.82 2.08 -3.05
CA ILE A 21 6.58 1.45 -4.13
C ILE A 21 5.95 0.12 -4.53
N LEU A 22 5.55 -0.71 -3.57
CA LEU A 22 4.93 -2.01 -3.84
C LEU A 22 3.59 -1.88 -4.57
N LEU A 23 2.74 -0.93 -4.17
CA LEU A 23 1.41 -0.71 -4.75
C LEU A 23 1.45 -0.01 -6.12
N THR A 24 2.53 0.69 -6.43
CA THR A 24 2.69 1.39 -7.73
C THR A 24 3.48 0.59 -8.77
N THR A 25 4.27 -0.39 -8.33
CA THR A 25 5.07 -1.26 -9.22
C THR A 25 4.20 -2.38 -9.79
N ARG A 26 4.22 -2.56 -11.12
CA ARG A 26 3.54 -3.67 -11.81
C ARG A 26 4.34 -4.97 -11.63
N TYR A 27 3.67 -6.11 -11.65
CA TYR A 27 4.37 -7.39 -11.79
C TYR A 27 5.24 -7.41 -13.05
N PHE A 28 6.38 -8.10 -12.98
CA PHE A 28 7.37 -8.21 -14.06
C PHE A 28 8.08 -6.91 -14.45
N GLU A 29 7.88 -5.81 -13.71
CA GLU A 29 8.58 -4.54 -13.97
C GLU A 29 10.05 -4.58 -13.50
N ARG A 30 10.37 -5.43 -12.52
CA ARG A 30 11.71 -5.54 -11.93
C ARG A 30 12.52 -6.69 -12.55
N VAL A 31 13.63 -6.34 -13.22
CA VAL A 31 14.50 -7.26 -13.98
C VAL A 31 14.98 -8.49 -13.19
N LEU A 32 15.32 -8.35 -11.91
CA LEU A 32 15.83 -9.46 -11.08
C LEU A 32 14.87 -9.89 -9.97
N ARG A 33 13.65 -9.34 -9.96
CA ARG A 33 12.63 -9.56 -8.94
C ARG A 33 11.24 -9.44 -9.53
N GLU A 34 10.99 -10.16 -10.61
CA GLU A 34 9.75 -10.09 -11.39
C GLU A 34 8.48 -10.36 -10.59
N TYR A 35 8.57 -11.21 -9.56
CA TYR A 35 7.47 -11.53 -8.65
C TYR A 35 7.10 -10.36 -7.72
N VAL A 36 7.98 -9.36 -7.57
CA VAL A 36 7.75 -8.20 -6.70
C VAL A 36 6.98 -7.13 -7.46
N GLY A 37 5.71 -6.98 -7.11
CA GLY A 37 4.81 -5.97 -7.66
C GLY A 37 3.40 -6.12 -7.10
N SER A 38 2.46 -5.44 -7.72
CA SER A 38 1.04 -5.51 -7.37
C SER A 38 0.14 -5.53 -8.61
N PRO A 39 -1.07 -6.09 -8.49
CA PRO A 39 -2.10 -5.97 -9.52
C PRO A 39 -2.85 -4.63 -9.42
N VAL A 40 -2.58 -3.82 -8.39
CA VAL A 40 -3.25 -2.56 -8.11
C VAL A 40 -3.21 -1.59 -9.31
N PRO A 41 -2.06 -1.36 -9.99
CA PRO A 41 -2.02 -0.48 -11.15
C PRO A 41 -2.90 -0.91 -12.32
N ALA A 42 -3.25 -2.19 -12.42
CA ALA A 42 -4.17 -2.69 -13.45
C ALA A 42 -5.64 -2.49 -13.05
N LEU A 43 -5.96 -2.49 -11.76
CA LEU A 43 -7.29 -2.22 -11.23
C LEU A 43 -7.63 -0.73 -11.22
N LEU A 44 -6.62 0.15 -11.23
CA LEU A 44 -6.81 1.59 -11.35
C LEU A 44 -7.44 1.92 -12.71
N GLY A 45 -8.60 2.58 -12.69
CA GLY A 45 -9.35 2.95 -13.90
C GLY A 45 -10.43 1.95 -14.31
N GLU A 46 -10.55 0.80 -13.63
CA GLU A 46 -11.71 -0.08 -13.79
C GLU A 46 -13.00 0.55 -13.23
N LEU A 47 -14.14 0.03 -13.68
CA LEU A 47 -15.45 0.42 -13.16
C LEU A 47 -15.54 0.12 -11.65
N ALA A 48 -15.92 1.13 -10.87
CA ALA A 48 -16.14 1.06 -9.43
C ALA A 48 -17.40 0.24 -9.04
N ASN A 49 -17.39 -1.06 -9.34
CA ASN A 49 -18.41 -2.01 -8.89
C ASN A 49 -17.94 -2.76 -7.62
N VAL A 50 -18.86 -3.46 -6.95
CA VAL A 50 -18.57 -4.19 -5.70
C VAL A 50 -17.45 -5.21 -5.88
N GLN A 51 -17.38 -5.88 -7.03
CA GLN A 51 -16.35 -6.89 -7.30
C GLN A 51 -14.95 -6.26 -7.44
N THR A 52 -14.83 -5.12 -8.12
CA THR A 52 -13.56 -4.39 -8.29
C THR A 52 -13.12 -3.76 -6.98
N VAL A 53 -14.05 -3.24 -6.17
CA VAL A 53 -13.76 -2.75 -4.80
C VAL A 53 -13.17 -3.87 -3.93
N ILE A 54 -13.79 -5.04 -3.90
CA ILE A 54 -13.31 -6.20 -3.14
C ILE A 54 -11.95 -6.68 -3.68
N ARG A 55 -11.79 -6.76 -5.00
CA ARG A 55 -10.51 -7.13 -5.63
C ARG A 55 -9.40 -6.16 -5.26
N PHE A 56 -9.68 -4.86 -5.24
CA PHE A 56 -8.71 -3.84 -4.82
C PHE A 56 -8.31 -4.03 -3.36
N GLN A 57 -9.28 -4.20 -2.45
CA GLN A 57 -9.01 -4.44 -1.02
C GLN A 57 -8.09 -5.65 -0.80
N TRP A 58 -8.45 -6.79 -1.40
CA TRP A 58 -7.64 -8.02 -1.28
C TRP A 58 -6.29 -7.90 -1.94
N SER A 59 -6.19 -7.20 -3.07
CA SER A 59 -4.93 -6.96 -3.75
C SER A 59 -3.97 -6.15 -2.89
N VAL A 60 -4.46 -5.06 -2.29
CA VAL A 60 -3.66 -4.24 -1.37
C VAL A 60 -3.23 -5.04 -0.16
N ALA A 61 -4.17 -5.76 0.48
CA ALA A 61 -3.86 -6.59 1.64
C ALA A 61 -2.81 -7.68 1.32
N ALA A 62 -2.99 -8.40 0.22
CA ALA A 62 -2.10 -9.51 -0.18
C ALA A 62 -0.67 -9.03 -0.44
N VAL A 63 -0.51 -7.91 -1.16
CA VAL A 63 0.81 -7.35 -1.48
C VAL A 63 1.52 -6.90 -0.20
N ILE A 64 0.81 -6.23 0.70
CA ILE A 64 1.38 -5.79 1.99
C ILE A 64 1.80 -7.00 2.82
N LEU A 65 0.93 -8.01 2.95
CA LEU A 65 1.22 -9.22 3.73
C LEU A 65 2.40 -10.03 3.16
N LEU A 66 2.58 -10.02 1.84
CA LEU A 66 3.64 -10.78 1.17
C LEU A 66 5.01 -10.11 1.28
N PHE A 67 5.07 -8.77 1.16
CA PHE A 67 6.34 -8.05 0.99
C PHE A 67 6.71 -7.13 2.16
N GLU A 68 5.77 -6.72 3.01
CA GLU A 68 6.01 -5.74 4.08
C GLU A 68 5.66 -6.31 5.47
N PRO A 69 6.54 -7.12 6.09
CA PRO A 69 6.25 -7.77 7.36
C PRO A 69 6.07 -6.78 8.52
N ARG A 70 6.56 -5.54 8.38
CA ARG A 70 6.48 -4.52 9.43
C ARG A 70 5.08 -3.93 9.57
N PHE A 71 4.17 -4.20 8.65
CA PHE A 71 2.81 -3.69 8.69
C PHE A 71 1.79 -4.79 8.40
N THR A 72 0.86 -4.99 9.33
CA THR A 72 -0.23 -5.96 9.17
C THR A 72 -1.55 -5.22 9.04
N PRO A 73 -2.18 -5.18 7.84
CA PRO A 73 -3.45 -4.50 7.66
C PRO A 73 -4.56 -5.25 8.38
N THR A 74 -5.34 -4.54 9.19
CA THR A 74 -6.50 -5.07 9.94
C THR A 74 -7.82 -4.67 9.28
N ARG A 75 -7.87 -3.50 8.66
CA ARG A 75 -9.08 -2.98 8.02
C ARG A 75 -8.72 -2.13 6.81
N ILE A 76 -9.39 -2.37 5.69
CA ILE A 76 -9.31 -1.54 4.48
C ILE A 76 -10.72 -1.04 4.19
N SER A 77 -10.93 0.27 4.16
CA SER A 77 -12.24 0.88 3.96
C SER A 77 -12.16 2.01 2.94
N PRO A 78 -13.11 2.09 1.98
CA PRO A 78 -13.21 3.24 1.11
C PRO A 78 -13.76 4.44 1.91
N LEU A 79 -13.07 5.57 1.86
CA LEU A 79 -13.51 6.86 2.39
C LEU A 79 -14.37 7.59 1.35
N THR A 80 -13.91 7.64 0.11
CA THR A 80 -14.65 8.22 -1.01
C THR A 80 -14.46 7.38 -2.26
N LEU A 81 -15.52 7.29 -3.07
CA LEU A 81 -15.50 6.63 -4.37
C LEU A 81 -16.45 7.40 -5.28
N ASP A 82 -15.90 8.32 -6.06
CA ASP A 82 -16.69 9.23 -6.88
C ASP A 82 -16.70 8.81 -8.36
N ARG A 83 -17.78 9.18 -9.07
CA ARG A 83 -17.93 8.98 -10.52
C ARG A 83 -16.96 9.81 -11.34
N THR A 84 -16.35 10.83 -10.74
CA THR A 84 -15.24 11.60 -11.32
C THR A 84 -13.95 10.78 -11.43
N GLY A 85 -13.93 9.58 -10.85
CA GLY A 85 -12.78 8.68 -10.88
C GLY A 85 -11.78 8.94 -9.77
N ALA A 86 -12.08 9.80 -8.80
CA ALA A 86 -11.32 9.94 -7.56
C ALA A 86 -11.73 8.86 -6.56
N SER A 87 -10.74 8.24 -5.91
CA SER A 87 -10.99 7.26 -4.85
C SER A 87 -10.04 7.48 -3.68
N ASP A 88 -10.56 7.32 -2.47
CA ASP A 88 -9.79 7.49 -1.25
C ASP A 88 -10.06 6.32 -0.31
N TRP A 89 -9.02 5.80 0.30
CA TRP A 89 -9.07 4.58 1.10
C TRP A 89 -8.28 4.77 2.39
N SER A 90 -8.87 4.32 3.48
CA SER A 90 -8.19 4.21 4.77
C SER A 90 -7.81 2.75 5.04
N ILE A 91 -6.55 2.52 5.36
CA ILE A 91 -6.01 1.24 5.78
C ILE A 91 -5.52 1.38 7.21
N GLU A 92 -6.17 0.68 8.11
CA GLU A 92 -5.74 0.56 9.50
C GLU A 92 -4.96 -0.74 9.65
N GLY A 93 -3.91 -0.71 10.47
CA GLY A 93 -3.13 -1.91 10.72
C GLY A 93 -2.19 -1.78 11.91
N ILE A 94 -1.54 -2.89 12.22
CA ILE A 94 -0.59 -3.01 13.32
C ILE A 94 0.82 -2.78 12.78
N TYR A 95 1.52 -1.81 13.36
CA TYR A 95 2.92 -1.55 13.05
C TYR A 95 3.85 -2.35 13.96
N ARG A 96 4.80 -3.06 13.34
CA ARG A 96 5.80 -3.92 13.98
C ARG A 96 7.18 -3.55 13.44
N PRO A 97 7.90 -2.60 14.04
CA PRO A 97 9.12 -2.03 13.49
C PRO A 97 10.20 -3.09 13.21
N ARG A 98 10.26 -4.13 14.04
CA ARG A 98 11.29 -5.18 14.02
C ARG A 98 10.82 -6.50 13.40
N ALA A 99 9.66 -6.54 12.76
CA ALA A 99 9.13 -7.79 12.18
C ALA A 99 10.02 -8.39 11.10
N HIS A 100 10.74 -7.55 10.35
CA HIS A 100 11.75 -7.98 9.39
C HIS A 100 12.98 -8.68 10.02
N LEU A 101 13.16 -8.56 11.35
CA LEU A 101 14.17 -9.24 12.14
C LEU A 101 13.61 -10.45 12.92
N GLY A 102 12.34 -10.82 12.68
CA GLY A 102 11.66 -11.90 13.39
C GLY A 102 11.00 -11.50 14.72
N ASP A 103 11.12 -10.25 15.14
CA ASP A 103 10.46 -9.73 16.34
C ASP A 103 9.06 -9.17 15.99
N LEU A 104 8.04 -9.89 16.42
CA LEU A 104 6.64 -9.60 16.12
C LEU A 104 5.97 -8.65 17.12
N THR A 105 6.74 -8.00 18.00
CA THR A 105 6.21 -7.07 19.00
C THR A 105 5.51 -5.89 18.32
N PRO A 106 4.22 -5.64 18.60
CA PRO A 106 3.49 -4.50 18.07
C PRO A 106 3.94 -3.21 18.76
N ALA A 107 4.27 -2.18 17.97
CA ALA A 107 4.53 -0.83 18.48
C ALA A 107 3.25 -0.01 18.65
N GLY A 108 2.21 -0.31 17.88
CA GLY A 108 0.92 0.37 17.95
C GLY A 108 0.06 0.14 16.71
N THR A 109 -1.14 0.71 16.72
CA THR A 109 -2.03 0.77 15.57
C THR A 109 -1.76 2.07 14.81
N VAL A 110 -1.62 1.97 13.49
CA VAL A 110 -1.37 3.10 12.60
C VAL A 110 -2.35 3.06 11.42
N SER A 111 -2.65 4.23 10.88
CA SER A 111 -3.47 4.41 9.70
C SER A 111 -2.62 4.82 8.50
N LEU A 112 -3.00 4.35 7.33
CA LEU A 112 -2.45 4.72 6.04
C LEU A 112 -3.60 5.15 5.14
N ARG A 113 -3.48 6.29 4.50
CA ARG A 113 -4.42 6.81 3.51
C ARG A 113 -3.87 6.59 2.11
N LEU A 114 -4.66 5.95 1.25
CA LEU A 114 -4.41 5.83 -0.18
C LEU A 114 -5.42 6.70 -0.92
N ALA A 115 -4.96 7.81 -1.47
CA ALA A 115 -5.77 8.69 -2.29
C ALA A 115 -5.35 8.54 -3.75
N GLN A 116 -6.31 8.36 -4.65
CA GLN A 116 -6.08 8.42 -6.08
C GLN A 116 -6.75 9.69 -6.64
N SER A 117 -5.95 10.47 -7.34
CA SER A 117 -6.37 11.69 -8.03
C SER A 117 -5.61 11.79 -9.34
N GLY A 118 -6.33 11.96 -10.46
CA GLY A 118 -5.71 12.15 -11.78
C GLY A 118 -4.84 10.98 -12.27
N GLY A 119 -5.13 9.74 -11.84
CA GLY A 119 -4.39 8.54 -12.26
C GLY A 119 -3.17 8.19 -11.40
N ASN A 120 -2.78 9.03 -10.45
CA ASN A 120 -1.69 8.77 -9.51
C ASN A 120 -2.20 8.31 -8.14
N LEU A 121 -1.50 7.35 -7.55
CA LEU A 121 -1.72 6.89 -6.18
C LEU A 121 -0.83 7.71 -5.23
N ILE A 122 -1.44 8.37 -4.25
CA ILE A 122 -0.78 9.09 -3.17
C ILE A 122 -0.95 8.27 -1.89
N VAL A 123 0.15 8.04 -1.19
CA VAL A 123 0.18 7.31 0.08
C VAL A 123 0.60 8.27 1.19
N THR A 124 -0.18 8.38 2.25
CA THR A 124 0.11 9.23 3.41
C THR A 124 -0.21 8.47 4.69
N GLY A 125 0.60 8.62 5.74
CA GLY A 125 0.41 7.95 7.03
C GLY A 125 0.08 8.91 8.15
#